data_AF-A0A0E0NE95-F1
#
_entry.id   AF-A0A0E0NE95-F1
#
_cell.length_a   1.000
_cell.length_b   1.000
_cell.length_c   1.000
_cell.angle_alpha   90.00
_cell.angle_beta   90.00
_cell.angle_gamma   90.00
#
_symmetry.space_group_name_H-M   'P 1'
#
loop_
_entity.id
_entity.type
_entity.pdbx_description
1 polymer ?
#
loop_
_entity_poly.entity_id
_entity_poly.type
_entity_poly.pdbx_seq_one_letter_code
_entity_poly.pdbx_strand_id
1 'polypeptide(L)' 'MFKKAAFELGCIVCPIAIKYNKEFTDTFWDIELFRLMTSWGVVCDVWFLDPQQIMPGETAIELALHLK' A
#
# COMPACT_ATOMS: atom_id res chain seq x y z
N MET A 1 -2.27 5.55 5.48
CA MET A 1 -1.20 6.44 5.99
C MET A 1 0.12 5.73 5.81
N PHE A 2 1.09 6.39 5.17
CA PHE A 2 2.45 5.87 5.04
C PHE A 2 3.21 5.99 6.37
N LYS A 3 3.98 4.96 6.76
CA LYS A 3 4.84 5.03 7.95
C LYS A 3 6.05 5.91 7.63
N LYS A 4 6.13 7.08 8.28
CA LYS A 4 7.18 8.10 8.05
C LYS A 4 8.61 7.54 8.10
N ALA A 5 8.87 6.60 9.02
CA ALA A 5 10.18 5.98 9.19
C ALA A 5 10.68 5.16 7.98
N ALA A 6 9.78 4.66 7.13
CA ALA A 6 10.18 3.86 5.97
C ALA A 6 10.90 4.69 4.90
N PHE A 7 10.67 6.01 4.88
CA PHE A 7 11.16 6.92 3.85
C PHE A 7 12.39 7.72 4.29
N GLU A 8 12.80 7.66 5.56
CA GLU A 8 13.96 8.41 6.07
C GLU A 8 15.30 7.68 5.86
N LEU A 9 15.27 6.41 5.43
CA LEU A 9 16.46 5.57 5.27
C LEU A 9 17.27 5.85 4.00
N GLY A 10 16.84 6.76 3.12
CA GLY A 10 17.52 7.06 1.85
C GLY A 10 17.56 5.88 0.87
N CYS A 11 16.71 4.88 1.08
CA CYS A 11 16.63 3.69 0.25
C CYS A 11 15.74 3.93 -0.98
N ILE A 12 15.94 3.10 -2.00
CA ILE A 12 15.03 3.02 -3.14
C ILE A 12 13.69 2.45 -2.66
N VAL A 13 12.59 3.16 -2.92
CA VAL A 13 11.25 2.71 -2.58
C VAL A 13 10.63 2.06 -3.81
N CYS A 14 10.18 0.82 -3.71
CA CYS A 14 9.43 0.14 -4.76
C CYS A 14 7.95 0.11 -4.38
N PRO A 15 7.11 1.01 -4.92
CA PRO A 15 5.70 1.05 -4.58
C PRO A 15 4.95 -0.12 -5.21
N ILE A 16 4.00 -0.67 -4.47
CA ILE A 16 3.07 -1.70 -4.94
C ILE A 16 1.66 -1.21 -4.64
N ALA A 17 0.82 -1.16 -5.65
CA ALA A 17 -0.60 -0.90 -5.48
C ALA A 17 -1.34 -2.23 -5.41
N ILE A 18 -2.18 -2.41 -4.39
CA ILE A 18 -3.03 -3.59 -4.23
C ILE A 18 -4.47 -3.11 -4.17
N LYS A 19 -5.31 -3.62 -5.09
CA LYS A 19 -6.75 -3.38 -5.08
C LYS A 19 -7.46 -4.67 -4.77
N TYR A 20 -8.21 -4.69 -3.67
CA TYR A 20 -9.07 -5.81 -3.31
C TYR A 20 -10.39 -5.71 -4.07
N ASN A 21 -10.85 -6.83 -4.60
CA ASN A 21 -12.19 -6.89 -5.17
C ASN A 21 -13.22 -6.93 -4.02
N LYS A 22 -14.03 -5.87 -3.92
CA LYS A 22 -15.06 -5.68 -2.89
C LYS A 22 -16.14 -6.76 -2.87
N GLU A 23 -16.35 -7.44 -3.98
CA GLU A 23 -17.30 -8.57 -4.03
C GLU A 23 -16.90 -9.70 -3.09
N PHE A 24 -15.59 -9.90 -2.87
CA PHE A 24 -15.06 -10.96 -2.02
C PHE A 24 -14.81 -10.48 -0.59
N THR A 25 -14.32 -9.25 -0.41
CA THR A 25 -14.06 -8.65 0.91
C THR A 25 -14.01 -7.12 0.81
N ASP A 26 -14.86 -6.39 1.55
CA ASP A 26 -14.46 -5.09 2.08
C ASP A 26 -13.58 -5.41 3.30
N THR A 27 -12.41 -4.78 3.41
CA THR A 27 -11.37 -5.19 4.38
C THR A 27 -11.17 -4.14 5.48
N PHE A 28 -12.18 -3.32 5.77
CA PHE A 28 -11.93 -2.09 6.54
C PHE A 28 -12.67 -2.00 7.87
N TRP A 29 -13.63 -2.88 8.21
CA TRP A 29 -14.34 -2.78 9.49
C TRP A 29 -14.68 -4.14 10.12
N ASP A 30 -14.69 -4.19 11.47
CA ASP A 30 -14.73 -5.36 12.39
C ASP A 30 -15.58 -6.59 12.01
N ILE A 31 -16.61 -6.41 11.20
CA ILE A 31 -17.55 -7.47 10.76
C ILE A 31 -17.03 -8.30 9.58
N GLU A 32 -15.98 -7.84 8.89
CA GLU A 32 -15.45 -8.49 7.68
C GLU A 32 -14.35 -9.51 7.95
N LEU A 33 -13.75 -9.51 9.16
CA LEU A 33 -12.72 -10.48 9.53
C LEU A 33 -13.26 -11.92 9.54
N PHE A 34 -14.49 -12.12 10.02
CA PHE A 34 -15.15 -13.43 9.98
C PHE A 34 -15.47 -13.88 8.54
N ARG A 35 -15.86 -12.94 7.65
CA ARG A 35 -16.06 -13.24 6.22
C ARG A 35 -14.74 -13.59 5.53
N LEU A 36 -13.64 -12.93 5.88
CA LEU A 36 -12.31 -13.27 5.38
C LEU A 36 -11.89 -14.68 5.83
N MET A 37 -12.06 -15.02 7.11
CA MET A 37 -11.70 -16.34 7.65
C MET A 37 -12.55 -17.49 7.10
N THR A 38 -13.77 -17.22 6.64
CA THR A 38 -14.69 -18.21 6.06
C THR A 38 -14.77 -18.16 4.53
N SER A 39 -14.09 -17.20 3.90
CA SER A 39 -14.00 -17.11 2.45
C SER A 39 -13.06 -18.17 1.89
N TRP A 40 -13.42 -18.72 0.73
CA TRP A 40 -12.57 -19.64 -0.03
C TRP A 40 -11.35 -18.96 -0.68
N GLY A 41 -11.36 -17.62 -0.78
CA GLY A 41 -10.23 -16.88 -1.33
C GLY A 41 -10.46 -15.37 -1.37
N VAL A 42 -9.36 -14.64 -1.57
CA VAL A 42 -9.37 -13.19 -1.79
C VAL A 42 -8.76 -12.93 -3.15
N VAL A 43 -9.51 -12.25 -4.01
CA VAL A 43 -9.00 -11.80 -5.30
C VAL A 43 -8.50 -10.38 -5.13
N CYS A 44 -7.22 -10.16 -5.43
CA CYS A 44 -6.61 -8.85 -5.42
C CYS A 44 -5.79 -8.64 -6.70
N ASP A 45 -5.95 -7.45 -7.27
CA ASP A 45 -5.12 -6.99 -8.37
C ASP A 45 -3.89 -6.32 -7.77
N VAL A 46 -2.71 -6.72 -8.25
CA VAL A 46 -1.42 -6.21 -7.78
C VAL A 46 -0.71 -5.53 -8.93
N TRP A 47 -0.32 -4.27 -8.74
CA TRP A 47 0.50 -3.53 -9.68
C TRP A 47 1.84 -3.19 -9.04
N PHE A 48 2.90 -3.53 -9.77
CA PHE A 48 4.26 -3.09 -9.45
C PHE A 48 4.51 -1.77 -10.17
N LEU A 49 4.88 -0.76 -9.40
CA LEU A 49 5.26 0.55 -9.93
C LEU A 49 6.78 0.66 -9.97
N ASP A 50 7.26 1.59 -10.79
CA ASP A 50 8.68 1.83 -10.93
C ASP A 50 9.30 2.33 -9.61
N PRO A 51 10.54 1.91 -9.31
CA PRO A 51 11.25 2.33 -8.12
C PRO A 51 11.41 3.85 -8.08
N GLN A 52 10.96 4.46 -6.97
CA GLN A 52 11.11 5.88 -6.70
C GLN A 52 12.30 6.11 -5.77
N GLN A 53 13.09 7.12 -6.08
CA GLN A 53 14.20 7.58 -5.23
C GLN A 53 13.90 8.98 -4.72
N ILE A 54 14.32 9.27 -3.49
CA ILE A 54 14.27 10.63 -2.95
C ILE A 54 15.24 11.50 -3.75
N MET A 55 14.71 12.55 -4.38
CA MET A 55 15.54 13.54 -5.07
C MET A 55 16.34 14.37 -4.04
N PRO A 56 17.55 14.86 -4.41
CA PRO A 56 18.37 15.66 -3.51
C PRO A 56 17.67 16.98 -3.18
N GLY A 57 17.06 17.05 -1.99
CA GLY A 57 16.28 18.19 -1.50
C GLY A 57 14.80 17.89 -1.21
N GLU A 58 14.31 16.71 -1.56
CA GLU A 58 12.94 16.30 -1.31
C GLU A 58 12.81 15.63 0.08
N THR A 59 11.77 15.98 0.82
CA THR A 59 11.52 15.46 2.16
C THR A 59 10.78 14.12 2.07
N ALA A 60 11.01 13.21 3.02
CA ALA A 60 10.28 11.93 3.13
C ALA A 60 8.74 12.07 3.10
N ILE A 61 8.22 13.22 3.52
CA ILE A 61 6.78 13.55 3.52
C ILE A 61 6.30 13.91 2.10
N GLU A 62 7.13 14.61 1.32
CA GLU A 62 6.81 15.02 -0.06
C GLU A 62 6.82 13.81 -0.99
N LEU A 63 7.79 12.90 -0.82
CA LEU A 63 7.79 11.62 -1.53
C LEU A 63 6.55 10.78 -1.17
N ALA A 64 6.16 10.73 0.10
CA ALA A 64 4.96 10.01 0.53
C ALA A 64 3.66 10.64 -0.01
N LEU A 65 3.67 11.94 -0.32
CA LEU A 65 2.56 12.63 -0.98
C LEU A 65 2.51 12.32 -2.48
N HIS A 66 3.67 12.21 -3.14
CA HIS A 66 3.76 11.80 -4.55
C HIS A 66 3.29 10.35 -4.75
N LEU A 67 3.67 9.45 -3.84
CA LEU A 67 3.33 8.02 -3.90
C LEU A 67 1.87 7.68 -3.55
N LYS A 68 1.07 8.67 -3.15
CA LYS A 68 -0.32 8.48 -2.73
C LYS A 68 -1.27 8.57 -3.92
#